data_AF-A0AAY4E274-F1
#
_entry.id   AF-A0AAY4E274-F1
#
_cell.length_a   1.000
_cell.length_b   1.000
_cell.length_c   1.000
_cell.angle_alpha   90.00
_cell.angle_beta   90.00
_cell.angle_gamma   90.00
#
_symmetry.space_group_name_H-M   'P 1'
#
loop_
_entity.id
_entity.type
_entity.pdbx_description
1 polymer ?
#
loop_
_entity_poly.entity_id
_entity_poly.type
_entity_poly.pdbx_seq_one_letter_code
_entity_poly.pdbx_strand_id
1 'polypeptide(L)'
;MDAATLTYDTLRFGEFEDFPETSEPVWVLGTQFSALTEKDEILSDITSRLWFTYRKSFLPIGGTGPTSDTGWGCMLRCGQMILGQALVCRHLGRDWRWVRGQRQREEYVSILNAFIDKKDCYYSIHQIAQMGVGEGKSIGQWYGPNTVAQVLKKLAVFDSWSRMAVHVAMDNTVVIEEISEHLCHAWCSEAAAPREMNGCLEGACAMAEEETALWRPLVLLIPLRLGLTDINEAYIETLKQCFMMPQSLGVIGGKPNSAHYFIGFVGEELIYLDPHTTQPAVEPSEDGQVPDDSYHCQHPPCRMDICELDPSIAAGFFCKTEDDFDDWCARIRKMSCSRGSLPMFELVDSQPSHLISADVLNLTPDFSDSDRLERFFDSEDEEFEILSL
;
A
#
# COMPACT_ATOMS: atom_id res chain seq x y z
N MET A 1 -24.59 -15.79 -13.31
CA MET A 1 -23.16 -15.88 -12.94
C MET A 1 -22.53 -16.79 -13.96
N ASP A 2 -21.51 -16.30 -14.66
CA ASP A 2 -20.89 -17.03 -15.77
C ASP A 2 -19.87 -18.04 -15.22
N ALA A 3 -19.75 -19.23 -15.82
CA ALA A 3 -18.88 -20.29 -15.29
C ALA A 3 -17.39 -19.89 -15.28
N ALA A 4 -16.99 -18.98 -16.17
CA ALA A 4 -15.63 -18.45 -16.27
C ALA A 4 -15.25 -17.48 -15.14
N THR A 5 -16.21 -16.92 -14.39
CA THR A 5 -15.90 -16.01 -13.27
C THR A 5 -15.57 -16.76 -11.98
N LEU A 6 -16.02 -18.02 -11.85
CA LEU A 6 -15.76 -18.86 -10.68
C LEU A 6 -14.33 -19.42 -10.64
N THR A 7 -13.62 -19.50 -11.78
CA THR A 7 -12.26 -20.04 -11.84
C THR A 7 -11.23 -19.12 -11.17
N TYR A 8 -11.57 -17.85 -10.95
CA TYR A 8 -10.73 -16.86 -10.27
C TYR A 8 -11.06 -16.73 -8.76
N ASP A 9 -12.06 -17.46 -8.26
CA ASP A 9 -12.46 -17.50 -6.84
C ASP A 9 -11.68 -18.63 -6.14
N THR A 10 -10.34 -18.60 -6.24
CA THR A 10 -9.46 -19.69 -5.80
C THR A 10 -9.50 -19.90 -4.29
N LEU A 11 -9.67 -18.81 -3.53
CA LEU A 11 -9.75 -18.86 -2.07
C LEU A 11 -10.98 -19.64 -1.57
N ARG A 12 -12.07 -19.64 -2.33
CA ARG A 12 -13.29 -20.38 -1.99
C ARG A 12 -13.08 -21.90 -1.91
N PHE A 13 -12.08 -22.40 -2.63
CA PHE A 13 -11.73 -23.82 -2.66
C PHE A 13 -10.39 -24.11 -1.96
N GLY A 14 -9.80 -23.10 -1.31
CA GLY A 14 -8.56 -23.27 -0.56
C GLY A 14 -8.76 -24.16 0.66
N GLU A 15 -7.80 -25.06 0.91
CA GLU A 15 -7.70 -25.75 2.18
C GLU A 15 -7.02 -24.82 3.18
N PHE A 16 -7.69 -24.53 4.28
CA PHE A 16 -7.14 -23.70 5.35
C PHE A 16 -6.54 -24.60 6.41
N GLU A 17 -5.23 -24.58 6.51
CA GLU A 17 -4.53 -25.21 7.62
C GLU A 17 -4.57 -24.31 8.86
N ASP A 18 -4.68 -24.93 10.02
CA ASP A 18 -4.47 -24.23 11.29
C ASP A 18 -3.05 -23.67 11.38
N PHE A 19 -2.90 -22.62 12.19
CA PHE A 19 -1.59 -22.01 12.43
C PHE A 19 -0.62 -23.03 13.06
N PRO A 20 0.63 -23.16 12.56
CA PRO A 20 1.54 -24.22 12.98
C PRO A 20 1.96 -24.07 14.45
N GLU A 21 1.98 -25.18 15.18
CA GLU A 21 2.55 -25.25 16.52
C GLU A 21 4.08 -25.35 16.43
N THR A 22 4.75 -24.20 16.36
CA THR A 22 6.22 -24.11 16.20
C THR A 22 6.85 -23.19 17.26
N SER A 23 8.13 -23.44 17.58
CA SER A 23 8.94 -22.54 18.39
C SER A 23 9.45 -21.32 17.61
N GLU A 24 9.33 -21.33 16.29
CA GLU A 24 9.73 -20.21 15.44
C GLU A 24 8.85 -18.97 15.75
N PRO A 25 9.44 -17.77 15.79
CA PRO A 25 8.70 -16.56 16.03
C PRO A 25 7.79 -16.23 14.84
N VAL A 26 6.58 -15.77 15.16
CA VAL A 26 5.62 -15.28 14.17
C VAL A 26 5.76 -13.77 14.10
N TRP A 27 6.07 -13.24 12.93
CA TRP A 27 6.14 -11.79 12.72
C TRP A 27 4.95 -11.34 11.89
N VAL A 28 4.22 -10.33 12.37
CA VAL A 28 3.16 -9.66 11.62
C VAL A 28 3.39 -8.16 11.71
N LEU A 29 3.72 -7.51 10.59
CA LEU A 29 3.85 -6.07 10.44
C LEU A 29 4.58 -5.39 11.62
N GLY A 30 5.82 -5.81 11.89
CA GLY A 30 6.67 -5.25 12.94
C GLY A 30 6.46 -5.79 14.35
N THR A 31 5.46 -6.66 14.57
CA THR A 31 5.17 -7.26 15.87
C THR A 31 5.53 -8.74 15.88
N GLN A 32 6.27 -9.14 16.90
CA GLN A 32 6.66 -10.54 17.15
C GLN A 32 5.67 -11.20 18.10
N PHE A 33 5.31 -12.44 17.80
CA PHE A 33 4.45 -13.30 18.62
C PHE A 33 5.05 -14.70 18.75
N SER A 34 4.61 -15.44 19.76
CA SER A 34 4.84 -16.88 19.91
C SER A 34 3.61 -17.68 19.48
N ALA A 35 3.77 -18.56 18.49
CA ALA A 35 2.70 -19.46 18.05
C ALA A 35 2.18 -20.41 19.15
N LEU A 36 2.99 -20.66 20.19
CA LEU A 36 2.65 -21.58 21.28
C LEU A 36 1.80 -20.94 22.38
N THR A 37 1.94 -19.63 22.59
CA THR A 37 1.30 -18.93 23.73
C THR A 37 0.38 -17.79 23.33
N GLU A 38 0.53 -17.23 22.12
CA GLU A 38 -0.12 -15.99 21.70
C GLU A 38 -0.97 -16.19 20.43
N LYS A 39 -1.58 -17.38 20.28
CA LYS A 39 -2.38 -17.73 19.10
C LYS A 39 -3.58 -16.80 18.90
N ASP A 40 -4.26 -16.44 19.97
CA ASP A 40 -5.43 -15.56 19.90
C ASP A 40 -5.03 -14.12 19.51
N GLU A 41 -3.87 -13.65 19.97
CA GLU A 41 -3.30 -12.35 19.63
C GLU A 41 -2.86 -12.29 18.16
N ILE A 42 -2.25 -13.36 17.64
CA ILE A 42 -1.88 -13.50 16.22
C ILE A 42 -3.15 -13.41 15.35
N LEU A 43 -4.17 -14.22 15.67
CA LEU A 43 -5.44 -14.23 14.91
C LEU A 43 -6.15 -12.87 15.02
N SER A 44 -6.19 -12.28 16.21
CA SER A 44 -6.76 -10.95 16.43
C SER A 44 -6.07 -9.90 15.56
N ASP A 45 -4.74 -9.90 15.49
CA ASP A 45 -3.99 -8.93 14.68
C ASP A 45 -4.23 -9.08 13.18
N ILE A 46 -4.21 -10.33 12.69
CA ILE A 46 -4.44 -10.64 11.27
C ILE A 46 -5.89 -10.32 10.87
N THR A 47 -6.88 -10.75 11.65
CA THR A 47 -8.30 -10.46 11.38
C THR A 47 -8.60 -8.96 11.49
N SER A 48 -7.85 -8.21 12.29
CA SER A 48 -8.00 -6.75 12.38
C SER A 48 -7.58 -5.99 11.13
N ARG A 49 -6.78 -6.60 10.24
CA ARG A 49 -6.38 -5.94 9.00
C ARG A 49 -7.59 -5.79 8.07
N LEU A 50 -7.66 -4.63 7.39
CA LEU A 50 -8.65 -4.41 6.36
C LEU A 50 -8.36 -5.33 5.18
N TRP A 51 -9.33 -6.17 4.86
CA TRP A 51 -9.25 -7.20 3.83
C TRP A 51 -10.16 -6.83 2.66
N PHE A 52 -9.54 -6.53 1.52
CA PHE A 52 -10.25 -6.18 0.30
C PHE A 52 -10.15 -7.35 -0.68
N THR A 53 -11.31 -7.81 -1.14
CA THR A 53 -11.42 -8.93 -2.08
C THR A 53 -12.08 -8.46 -3.36
N TYR A 54 -12.18 -9.35 -4.35
CA TYR A 54 -13.06 -9.12 -5.48
C TYR A 54 -14.47 -8.77 -5.03
N ARG A 55 -15.09 -7.82 -5.72
CA ARG A 55 -16.46 -7.39 -5.51
C ARG A 55 -17.27 -7.53 -6.80
N LYS A 56 -18.58 -7.67 -6.63
CA LYS A 56 -19.54 -7.71 -7.73
C LYS A 56 -20.76 -6.86 -7.41
N SER A 57 -21.46 -6.45 -8.46
CA SER A 57 -22.69 -5.65 -8.37
C SER A 57 -22.47 -4.24 -7.82
N PHE A 58 -21.26 -3.70 -7.93
CA PHE A 58 -21.02 -2.26 -7.78
C PHE A 58 -21.42 -1.51 -9.07
N LEU A 59 -21.57 -0.18 -8.98
CA LEU A 59 -21.92 0.65 -10.14
C LEU A 59 -20.87 0.53 -11.27
N PRO A 60 -21.27 0.52 -12.55
CA PRO A 60 -20.32 0.38 -13.67
C PRO A 60 -19.18 1.41 -13.61
N ILE A 61 -17.92 0.94 -13.69
CA ILE A 61 -16.75 1.82 -13.75
C ILE A 61 -16.81 2.66 -15.03
N GLY A 62 -16.67 3.98 -14.92
CA GLY A 62 -16.82 4.89 -16.07
C GLY A 62 -18.23 4.93 -16.69
N GLY A 63 -19.24 4.39 -16.02
CA GLY A 63 -20.64 4.37 -16.48
C GLY A 63 -21.01 3.21 -17.40
N THR A 64 -20.05 2.63 -18.13
CA THR A 64 -20.26 1.49 -19.06
C THR A 64 -19.29 0.33 -18.87
N GLY A 65 -18.29 0.48 -18.01
CA GLY A 65 -17.27 -0.54 -17.75
C GLY A 65 -17.74 -1.68 -16.84
N PRO A 66 -16.80 -2.45 -16.29
CA PRO A 66 -17.10 -3.59 -15.44
C PRO A 66 -17.94 -3.22 -14.21
N THR A 67 -18.78 -4.16 -13.77
CA THR A 67 -19.55 -4.13 -12.50
C THR A 67 -19.03 -5.17 -11.49
N SER A 68 -17.87 -5.74 -11.81
CA SER A 68 -17.13 -6.70 -11.01
C SER A 68 -15.65 -6.62 -11.37
N ASP A 69 -14.79 -6.74 -10.37
CA ASP A 69 -13.34 -6.80 -10.58
C ASP A 69 -12.75 -8.21 -10.55
N THR A 70 -13.62 -9.22 -10.44
CA THR A 70 -13.23 -10.63 -10.45
C THR A 70 -12.40 -10.98 -11.67
N GLY A 71 -11.22 -11.54 -11.42
CA GLY A 71 -10.31 -12.03 -12.44
C GLY A 71 -9.35 -10.97 -12.99
N TRP A 72 -9.39 -9.71 -12.55
CA TRP A 72 -8.42 -8.69 -12.99
C TRP A 72 -7.98 -7.72 -11.89
N GLY A 73 -8.80 -7.51 -10.86
CA GLY A 73 -8.56 -6.51 -9.82
C GLY A 73 -7.61 -6.92 -8.69
N CYS A 74 -7.02 -8.13 -8.68
CA CYS A 74 -6.33 -8.65 -7.48
C CYS A 74 -5.19 -7.74 -6.98
N MET A 75 -4.34 -7.22 -7.87
CA MET A 75 -3.27 -6.31 -7.46
C MET A 75 -3.82 -4.97 -6.98
N LEU A 76 -4.93 -4.49 -7.54
CA LEU A 76 -5.60 -3.27 -7.08
C LEU A 76 -6.12 -3.47 -5.65
N ARG A 77 -6.68 -4.65 -5.34
CA ARG A 77 -7.11 -5.03 -3.98
C ARG A 77 -5.94 -5.14 -3.01
N CYS A 78 -4.80 -5.70 -3.43
CA CYS A 78 -3.58 -5.70 -2.62
C CYS A 78 -3.09 -4.27 -2.34
N GLY A 79 -3.14 -3.39 -3.34
CA GLY A 79 -2.88 -1.96 -3.19
C GLY A 79 -3.82 -1.28 -2.18
N GLN A 80 -5.12 -1.59 -2.22
CA GLN A 80 -6.08 -1.13 -1.21
C GLN A 80 -5.72 -1.63 0.19
N MET A 81 -5.30 -2.89 0.34
CA MET A 81 -4.96 -3.46 1.65
C MET A 81 -3.73 -2.81 2.26
N ILE A 82 -2.64 -2.64 1.49
CA ILE A 82 -1.41 -2.02 2.01
C ILE A 82 -1.61 -0.53 2.33
N LEU A 83 -2.38 0.21 1.52
CA LEU A 83 -2.73 1.61 1.84
C LEU A 83 -3.72 1.71 2.99
N GLY A 84 -4.70 0.81 3.06
CA GLY A 84 -5.64 0.70 4.16
C GLY A 84 -4.92 0.46 5.49
N GLN A 85 -3.88 -0.38 5.48
CA GLN A 85 -3.02 -0.58 6.64
C GLN A 85 -2.29 0.70 7.05
N ALA A 86 -1.77 1.49 6.09
CA ALA A 86 -1.14 2.78 6.39
C ALA A 86 -2.13 3.77 7.03
N LEU A 87 -3.37 3.82 6.53
CA LEU A 87 -4.43 4.66 7.10
C LEU A 87 -4.83 4.21 8.51
N VAL A 88 -4.88 2.90 8.76
CA VAL A 88 -5.08 2.34 10.11
C VAL A 88 -3.95 2.78 11.04
N CYS A 89 -2.69 2.63 10.64
CA CYS A 89 -1.54 3.09 11.43
C CYS A 89 -1.58 4.60 11.71
N ARG A 90 -1.96 5.39 10.71
CA ARG A 90 -2.07 6.85 10.83
C ARG A 90 -3.11 7.27 11.87
N HIS A 91 -4.34 6.80 11.70
CA HIS A 91 -5.53 7.34 12.37
C HIS A 91 -5.95 6.53 13.60
N LEU A 92 -5.69 5.22 13.63
CA LEU A 92 -6.07 4.33 14.74
C LEU A 92 -4.86 3.84 15.55
N GLY A 93 -3.67 3.78 14.92
CA GLY A 93 -2.44 3.23 15.50
C GLY A 93 -2.27 1.73 15.23
N ARG A 94 -1.02 1.25 15.23
CA ARG A 94 -0.66 -0.16 14.97
C ARG A 94 -1.29 -1.14 15.98
N ASP A 95 -1.49 -0.70 17.22
CA ASP A 95 -2.05 -1.48 18.32
C ASP A 95 -3.58 -1.62 18.26
N TRP A 96 -4.25 -0.88 17.38
CA TRP A 96 -5.69 -1.02 17.20
C TRP A 96 -6.04 -2.44 16.72
N ARG A 97 -7.14 -2.98 17.24
CA ARG A 97 -7.71 -4.27 16.88
C ARG A 97 -9.21 -4.15 16.62
N TRP A 98 -9.68 -4.85 15.61
CA TRP A 98 -11.10 -4.97 15.28
C TRP A 98 -11.75 -6.01 16.17
N VAL A 99 -12.99 -5.75 16.59
CA VAL A 99 -13.79 -6.70 17.35
C VAL A 99 -15.17 -6.80 16.69
N ARG A 100 -15.52 -8.03 16.29
CA ARG A 100 -16.77 -8.33 15.60
C ARG A 100 -17.99 -7.90 16.39
N GLY A 101 -18.94 -7.26 15.71
CA GLY A 101 -20.23 -6.85 16.28
C GLY A 101 -20.14 -5.70 17.29
N GLN A 102 -18.95 -5.12 17.50
CA GLN A 102 -18.81 -3.89 18.27
C GLN A 102 -18.96 -2.67 17.36
N ARG A 103 -19.48 -1.58 17.91
CA ARG A 103 -19.53 -0.29 17.23
C ARG A 103 -18.10 0.24 17.06
N GLN A 104 -17.72 0.52 15.83
CA GLN A 104 -16.38 0.99 15.51
C GLN A 104 -16.25 2.52 15.71
N ARG A 105 -15.00 2.99 15.84
CA ARG A 105 -14.68 4.42 15.95
C ARG A 105 -15.00 5.16 14.64
N GLU A 106 -15.26 6.45 14.71
CA GLU A 106 -15.60 7.25 13.52
C GLU A 106 -14.45 7.31 12.51
N GLU A 107 -13.21 7.30 13.00
CA GLU A 107 -12.01 7.23 12.17
C GLU A 107 -11.95 5.90 11.40
N TYR A 108 -12.28 4.78 12.04
CA TYR A 108 -12.34 3.48 11.36
C TYR A 108 -13.36 3.50 10.22
N VAL A 109 -14.57 4.00 10.50
CA VAL A 109 -15.64 4.10 9.51
C VAL A 109 -15.21 4.99 8.34
N SER A 110 -14.52 6.10 8.62
CA SER A 110 -13.98 7.01 7.60
C SER A 110 -12.91 6.35 6.74
N ILE A 111 -12.00 5.57 7.34
CA ILE A 111 -11.01 4.77 6.61
C ILE A 111 -11.71 3.79 5.68
N LEU A 112 -12.62 2.97 6.21
CA LEU A 112 -13.32 1.96 5.40
C LEU A 112 -14.12 2.59 4.26
N ASN A 113 -14.80 3.71 4.53
CA ASN A 113 -15.51 4.49 3.51
C ASN A 113 -14.63 4.98 2.38
N ALA A 114 -13.32 5.21 2.60
CA ALA A 114 -12.40 5.60 1.54
C ALA A 114 -12.20 4.49 0.48
N PHE A 115 -12.50 3.22 0.80
CA PHE A 115 -12.26 2.05 -0.06
C PHE A 115 -13.52 1.38 -0.61
N ILE A 116 -14.71 1.79 -0.18
CA ILE A 116 -15.98 1.26 -0.68
C ILE A 116 -16.04 1.40 -2.21
N ASP A 117 -16.63 0.41 -2.89
CA ASP A 117 -16.69 0.31 -4.36
C ASP A 117 -17.66 1.32 -5.00
N LYS A 118 -17.44 2.60 -4.71
CA LYS A 118 -18.17 3.74 -5.26
C LYS A 118 -17.19 4.81 -5.73
N LYS A 119 -17.54 5.47 -6.83
CA LYS A 119 -16.70 6.47 -7.49
C LYS A 119 -16.35 7.70 -6.63
N ASP A 120 -17.13 8.00 -5.59
CA ASP A 120 -16.91 9.13 -4.68
C ASP A 120 -15.97 8.78 -3.52
N CYS A 121 -15.58 7.51 -3.37
CA CYS A 121 -14.59 7.06 -2.39
C CYS A 121 -13.17 7.15 -2.98
N TYR A 122 -12.25 7.79 -2.24
CA TYR A 122 -10.89 8.16 -2.69
C TYR A 122 -10.10 7.00 -3.31
N TYR A 123 -10.14 5.83 -2.68
CA TYR A 123 -9.35 4.66 -3.01
C TYR A 123 -10.23 3.49 -3.45
N SER A 124 -11.42 3.78 -3.97
CA SER A 124 -12.30 2.78 -4.56
C SER A 124 -11.65 2.08 -5.76
N ILE A 125 -12.15 0.88 -6.08
CA ILE A 125 -11.75 0.18 -7.31
C ILE A 125 -12.00 1.04 -8.56
N HIS A 126 -13.04 1.90 -8.54
CA HIS A 126 -13.35 2.86 -9.59
C HIS A 126 -12.23 3.88 -9.78
N GLN A 127 -11.81 4.53 -8.70
CA GLN A 127 -10.77 5.56 -8.75
C GLN A 127 -9.41 4.97 -9.11
N ILE A 128 -9.06 3.80 -8.56
CA ILE A 128 -7.81 3.10 -8.90
C ILE A 128 -7.78 2.71 -10.37
N ALA A 129 -8.83 2.05 -10.88
CA ALA A 129 -8.88 1.63 -12.27
C ALA A 129 -8.90 2.81 -13.25
N GLN A 130 -9.61 3.90 -12.90
CA GLN A 130 -9.67 5.10 -13.73
C GLN A 130 -8.34 5.87 -13.74
N MET A 131 -7.66 5.97 -12.59
CA MET A 131 -6.36 6.63 -12.48
C MET A 131 -5.26 5.87 -13.23
N GLY A 132 -5.30 4.53 -13.24
CA GLY A 132 -4.32 3.74 -13.99
C GLY A 132 -4.45 3.83 -15.51
N VAL A 133 -5.54 4.38 -16.05
CA VAL A 133 -5.57 4.80 -17.47
C VAL A 133 -4.49 5.85 -17.76
N GLY A 134 -4.21 6.73 -16.80
CA GLY A 134 -3.11 7.69 -16.88
C GLY A 134 -1.72 7.06 -16.74
N GLU A 135 -1.63 5.78 -16.34
CA GLU A 135 -0.40 4.96 -16.33
C GLU A 135 -0.34 4.02 -17.56
N GLY A 136 -1.17 4.24 -18.58
CA GLY A 136 -1.24 3.39 -19.77
C GLY A 136 -1.95 2.05 -19.57
N LYS A 137 -2.61 1.82 -18.42
CA LYS A 137 -3.37 0.58 -18.17
C LYS A 137 -4.86 0.76 -18.44
N SER A 138 -5.40 -0.07 -19.32
CA SER A 138 -6.85 -0.07 -19.59
C SER A 138 -7.64 -0.61 -18.39
N ILE A 139 -8.88 -0.14 -18.23
CA ILE A 139 -9.80 -0.70 -17.21
C ILE A 139 -10.04 -2.18 -17.52
N GLY A 140 -9.86 -3.04 -16.52
CA GLY A 140 -9.93 -4.50 -16.70
C GLY A 140 -8.57 -5.19 -16.90
N GLN A 141 -7.48 -4.42 -17.03
CA GLN A 141 -6.13 -4.96 -17.13
C GLN A 141 -5.53 -5.18 -15.73
N TRP A 142 -4.72 -6.25 -15.60
CA TRP A 142 -3.96 -6.51 -14.39
C TRP A 142 -2.77 -5.53 -14.24
N TYR A 143 -2.45 -5.15 -13.00
CA TYR A 143 -1.36 -4.22 -12.68
C TYR A 143 -0.21 -4.96 -12.01
N GLY A 144 1.03 -4.54 -12.27
CA GLY A 144 2.17 -4.89 -11.41
C GLY A 144 2.24 -4.02 -10.14
N PRO A 145 3.10 -4.40 -9.17
CA PRO A 145 3.27 -3.66 -7.91
C PRO A 145 3.64 -2.17 -8.10
N ASN A 146 4.53 -1.84 -9.05
CA ASN A 146 4.90 -0.45 -9.33
C ASN A 146 3.70 0.37 -9.82
N THR A 147 2.93 -0.14 -10.78
CA THR A 147 1.80 0.61 -11.34
C THR A 147 0.74 0.94 -10.29
N VAL A 148 0.39 -0.02 -9.42
CA VAL A 148 -0.56 0.27 -8.34
C VAL A 148 0.02 1.26 -7.34
N ALA A 149 1.32 1.20 -7.01
CA ALA A 149 1.98 2.17 -6.13
C ALA A 149 1.91 3.61 -6.69
N GLN A 150 2.17 3.80 -7.99
CA GLN A 150 2.06 5.11 -8.64
C GLN A 150 0.62 5.63 -8.66
N VAL A 151 -0.36 4.76 -8.91
CA VAL A 151 -1.78 5.11 -8.83
C VAL A 151 -2.17 5.57 -7.42
N LEU A 152 -1.76 4.85 -6.38
CA LEU A 152 -2.04 5.23 -4.99
C LEU A 152 -1.37 6.55 -4.63
N LYS A 153 -0.16 6.82 -5.12
CA LYS A 153 0.53 8.12 -4.98
C LYS A 153 -0.30 9.26 -5.56
N LYS A 154 -0.84 9.10 -6.77
CA LYS A 154 -1.71 10.11 -7.41
C LYS A 154 -3.03 10.30 -6.68
N LEU A 155 -3.66 9.22 -6.21
CA LEU A 155 -4.94 9.30 -5.50
C LEU A 155 -4.80 9.94 -4.11
N ALA A 156 -3.70 9.70 -3.41
CA ALA A 156 -3.46 10.25 -2.07
C ALA A 156 -3.40 11.78 -2.03
N VAL A 157 -3.17 12.45 -3.17
CA VAL A 157 -3.23 13.91 -3.30
C VAL A 157 -4.62 14.46 -2.97
N PHE A 158 -5.68 13.69 -3.25
CA PHE A 158 -7.08 14.13 -3.05
C PHE A 158 -7.60 13.88 -1.62
N ASP A 159 -6.92 13.03 -0.83
CA ASP A 159 -7.28 12.77 0.57
C ASP A 159 -6.69 13.85 1.49
N SER A 160 -7.44 14.95 1.63
CA SER A 160 -7.09 16.07 2.50
C SER A 160 -7.26 15.78 3.99
N TRP A 161 -7.95 14.69 4.36
CA TRP A 161 -8.08 14.27 5.75
C TRP A 161 -6.81 13.55 6.22
N SER A 162 -6.31 12.63 5.39
CA SER A 162 -5.11 11.88 5.69
C SER A 162 -3.82 12.62 5.32
N ARG A 163 -3.82 13.56 4.36
CA ARG A 163 -2.65 14.40 4.01
C ARG A 163 -1.31 13.64 3.89
N MET A 164 -1.36 12.36 3.52
CA MET A 164 -0.17 11.50 3.51
C MET A 164 0.76 11.90 2.38
N ALA A 165 2.06 11.79 2.62
CA ALA A 165 3.07 11.80 1.57
C ALA A 165 3.25 10.36 1.08
N VAL A 166 3.03 10.08 -0.21
CA VAL A 166 3.31 8.76 -0.78
C VAL A 166 4.53 8.89 -1.68
N HIS A 167 5.62 8.23 -1.30
CA HIS A 167 6.84 8.16 -2.08
C HIS A 167 6.97 6.76 -2.68
N VAL A 168 7.31 6.70 -3.97
CA VAL A 168 7.62 5.44 -4.67
C VAL A 168 9.07 5.52 -5.07
N ALA A 169 9.93 4.79 -4.37
CA ALA A 169 11.37 4.78 -4.60
C ALA A 169 11.69 3.87 -5.79
N MET A 170 12.23 4.45 -6.85
CA MET A 170 12.61 3.74 -8.06
C MET A 170 14.10 3.34 -8.02
N ASP A 171 14.54 2.57 -9.01
CA ASP A 171 15.96 2.22 -9.21
C ASP A 171 16.63 1.58 -7.99
N ASN A 172 15.84 0.84 -7.19
CA ASN A 172 16.26 0.23 -5.93
C ASN A 172 17.01 1.21 -5.01
N THR A 173 16.67 2.51 -5.05
CA THR A 173 17.39 3.56 -4.31
C THR A 173 16.41 4.46 -3.58
N VAL A 174 16.61 4.62 -2.27
CA VAL A 174 15.86 5.56 -1.44
C VAL A 174 16.74 6.76 -1.15
N VAL A 175 16.31 7.94 -1.59
CA VAL A 175 17.03 9.22 -1.38
C VAL A 175 16.42 9.96 -0.20
N ILE A 176 17.20 10.10 0.89
CA ILE A 176 16.72 10.69 2.15
C ILE A 176 16.30 12.15 1.95
N GLU A 177 17.14 12.97 1.32
CA GLU A 177 16.89 14.40 1.08
C GLU A 177 15.61 14.67 0.24
N GLU A 178 15.26 13.79 -0.69
CA GLU A 178 14.00 13.90 -1.45
C GLU A 178 12.80 13.72 -0.53
N ILE A 179 12.87 12.74 0.37
CA ILE A 179 11.78 12.41 1.27
C ILE A 179 11.63 13.47 2.36
N SER A 180 12.72 13.78 3.07
CA SER A 180 12.68 14.69 4.21
C SER A 180 12.43 16.12 3.76
N GLU A 181 13.30 16.68 2.90
CA GLU A 181 13.29 18.10 2.59
C GLU A 181 12.20 18.51 1.58
N HIS A 182 11.86 17.64 0.63
CA HIS A 182 11.01 18.03 -0.51
C HIS A 182 9.58 17.50 -0.43
N LEU A 183 9.37 16.30 0.12
CA LEU A 183 8.06 15.65 0.11
C LEU A 183 7.31 15.79 1.44
N CYS A 184 7.97 15.48 2.55
CA CYS A 184 7.33 15.39 3.86
C CYS A 184 7.34 16.71 4.61
N HIS A 185 8.36 17.55 4.42
CA HIS A 185 8.33 18.92 4.88
C HIS A 185 7.44 19.80 3.99
N ALA A 186 6.39 20.37 4.57
CA ALA A 186 5.61 21.39 3.90
C ALA A 186 6.46 22.64 3.76
N TRP A 187 6.88 22.98 2.53
CA TRP A 187 7.35 24.34 2.28
C TRP A 187 6.20 25.28 2.65
N CYS A 188 6.44 26.21 3.58
CA CYS A 188 5.55 27.35 3.82
C CYS A 188 5.50 28.23 2.55
N SER A 189 4.82 27.78 1.50
CA SER A 189 4.47 28.57 0.34
C SER A 189 3.02 29.01 0.47
N GLU A 190 2.74 29.79 1.51
CA GLU A 190 1.66 30.77 1.53
C GLU A 190 1.93 31.77 2.66
N ALA A 191 3.04 32.53 2.52
CA ALA A 191 3.03 33.89 3.02
C ALA A 191 1.95 34.63 2.23
N ALA A 192 0.73 34.61 2.77
CA ALA A 192 -0.42 35.30 2.23
C ALA A 192 0.01 36.71 1.81
N ALA A 193 -0.10 36.99 0.50
CA ALA A 193 -0.02 38.35 0.01
C ALA A 193 -1.02 39.19 0.83
N PRO A 194 -0.63 40.37 1.34
CA PRO A 194 -1.49 41.16 2.20
C PRO A 194 -2.73 41.57 1.40
N ARG A 195 -3.88 40.93 1.69
CA ARG A 195 -5.18 41.41 1.22
C ARG A 195 -5.46 42.71 1.97
N GLU A 196 -5.57 43.79 1.21
CA GLU A 196 -5.93 45.11 1.72
C GLU A 196 -7.19 45.03 2.57
N MET A 197 -7.06 45.50 3.80
CA MET A 197 -8.07 45.52 4.84
C MET A 197 -9.16 46.55 4.51
N ASN A 198 -10.41 46.11 4.44
CA ASN A 198 -11.57 46.99 4.57
C ASN A 198 -12.65 46.31 5.44
N GLY A 199 -12.86 46.88 6.64
CA GLY A 199 -14.16 46.89 7.33
C GLY A 199 -14.40 45.85 8.43
N CYS A 200 -14.33 46.31 9.68
CA CYS A 200 -14.69 45.65 10.93
C CYS A 200 -16.09 44.98 10.96
N LEU A 201 -16.23 43.81 11.60
CA LEU A 201 -16.77 43.67 12.98
C LEU A 201 -16.61 42.22 13.52
N GLU A 202 -16.57 42.14 14.85
CA GLU A 202 -16.14 41.05 15.73
C GLU A 202 -16.98 39.75 15.71
N GLY A 203 -16.32 38.65 16.08
CA GLY A 203 -16.93 37.66 16.99
C GLY A 203 -17.09 36.24 16.46
N ALA A 204 -16.01 35.44 16.48
CA ALA A 204 -16.06 34.03 16.85
C ALA A 204 -14.63 33.50 17.07
N CYS A 205 -14.29 33.26 18.33
CA CYS A 205 -13.14 32.43 18.70
C CYS A 205 -13.40 31.00 18.25
N ALA A 206 -12.86 30.60 17.11
CA ALA A 206 -12.55 29.20 16.84
C ALA A 206 -11.03 29.08 17.01
N MET A 207 -10.61 28.37 18.05
CA MET A 207 -9.23 27.95 18.20
C MET A 207 -8.92 27.00 17.06
N ALA A 208 -8.43 27.56 15.95
CA ALA A 208 -7.65 26.79 15.01
C ALA A 208 -6.39 26.38 15.78
N GLU A 209 -6.35 25.13 16.25
CA GLU A 209 -5.09 24.44 16.47
C GLU A 209 -4.41 24.32 15.11
N GLU A 210 -3.82 25.43 14.69
CA GLU A 210 -2.83 25.51 13.62
C GLU A 210 -1.53 24.95 14.21
N GLU A 211 -1.56 23.68 14.62
CA GLU A 211 -0.36 22.97 15.04
C GLU A 211 0.41 22.53 13.80
N THR A 212 1.55 23.19 13.65
CA THR A 212 2.63 22.96 12.70
C THR A 212 3.12 21.50 12.74
N ALA A 213 2.42 20.59 12.07
CA ALA A 213 3.02 19.33 11.68
C ALA A 213 3.97 19.62 10.52
N LEU A 214 5.24 19.89 10.85
CA LEU A 214 6.32 20.05 9.88
C LEU A 214 6.47 18.81 8.99
N TRP A 215 6.01 17.63 9.43
CA TRP A 215 6.11 16.36 8.72
C TRP A 215 4.73 15.83 8.28
N ARG A 216 4.59 15.53 6.99
CA ARG A 216 3.47 14.75 6.46
C ARG A 216 3.76 13.26 6.64
N PRO A 217 2.88 12.48 7.30
CA PRO A 217 3.07 11.04 7.45
C PRO A 217 3.31 10.35 6.12
N LEU A 218 4.41 9.60 6.08
CA LEU A 218 4.99 9.02 4.88
C LEU A 218 4.52 7.59 4.69
N VAL A 219 4.05 7.28 3.49
CA VAL A 219 3.92 5.93 2.95
C VAL A 219 5.04 5.77 1.92
N LEU A 220 6.05 4.98 2.26
CA LEU A 220 7.16 4.65 1.39
C LEU A 220 6.89 3.30 0.73
N LEU A 221 6.83 3.27 -0.59
CA LEU A 221 6.69 2.06 -1.40
C LEU A 221 7.96 1.86 -2.23
N ILE A 222 8.52 0.67 -2.21
CA ILE A 222 9.75 0.33 -2.93
C ILE A 222 9.44 -0.86 -3.84
N PRO A 223 9.10 -0.62 -5.12
CA PRO A 223 8.98 -1.68 -6.12
C PRO A 223 10.33 -2.35 -6.36
N LEU A 224 10.36 -3.68 -6.36
CA LEU A 224 11.58 -4.47 -6.45
C LEU A 224 11.40 -5.65 -7.42
N ARG A 225 12.52 -6.08 -8.01
CA ARG A 225 12.62 -7.35 -8.76
C ARG A 225 13.71 -8.22 -8.15
N LEU A 226 13.33 -9.19 -7.33
CA LEU A 226 14.26 -10.00 -6.51
C LEU A 226 14.82 -11.24 -7.22
N GLY A 227 14.62 -11.35 -8.54
CA GLY A 227 15.04 -12.49 -9.35
C GLY A 227 14.42 -12.48 -10.74
N LEU A 228 14.80 -13.44 -11.58
CA LEU A 228 14.29 -13.55 -12.95
C LEU A 228 12.95 -14.29 -13.01
N THR A 229 12.88 -15.47 -12.40
CA THR A 229 11.67 -16.31 -12.34
C THR A 229 11.23 -16.53 -10.90
N ASP A 230 12.19 -16.79 -10.04
CA ASP A 230 12.03 -17.09 -8.63
C ASP A 230 12.89 -16.12 -7.82
N ILE A 231 12.53 -15.91 -6.55
CA ILE A 231 13.33 -15.08 -5.64
C ILE A 231 14.73 -15.67 -5.44
N ASN A 232 15.76 -14.83 -5.47
CA ASN A 232 17.11 -15.24 -5.08
C ASN A 232 17.17 -15.42 -3.55
N GLU A 233 17.57 -16.60 -3.08
CA GLU A 233 17.68 -16.96 -1.66
C GLU A 233 18.49 -15.94 -0.84
N ALA A 234 19.46 -15.25 -1.47
CA ALA A 234 20.27 -14.22 -0.82
C ALA A 234 19.46 -13.01 -0.31
N TYR A 235 18.24 -12.80 -0.81
CA TYR A 235 17.34 -11.74 -0.38
C TYR A 235 16.32 -12.17 0.69
N ILE A 236 16.16 -13.47 0.95
CA ILE A 236 15.13 -13.99 1.87
C ILE A 236 15.28 -13.39 3.27
N GLU A 237 16.50 -13.38 3.80
CA GLU A 237 16.75 -12.82 5.14
C GLU A 237 16.51 -11.31 5.19
N THR A 238 16.88 -10.58 4.13
CA THR A 238 16.60 -9.14 4.02
C THR A 238 15.10 -8.86 3.94
N LEU A 239 14.35 -9.70 3.20
CA LEU A 239 12.89 -9.63 3.10
C LEU A 239 12.21 -9.90 4.45
N LYS A 240 12.63 -10.94 5.17
CA LYS A 240 12.15 -11.23 6.54
C LYS A 240 12.37 -10.02 7.45
N GLN A 241 13.55 -9.40 7.39
CA GLN A 241 13.86 -8.21 8.19
C GLN A 241 12.94 -7.02 7.88
N CYS A 242 12.46 -6.85 6.64
CA CYS A 242 11.48 -5.81 6.31
C CYS A 242 10.14 -6.01 7.04
N PHE A 243 9.71 -7.25 7.32
CA PHE A 243 8.52 -7.53 8.12
C PHE A 243 8.72 -7.29 9.63
N MET A 244 9.97 -7.24 10.09
CA MET A 244 10.31 -7.09 11.51
C MET A 244 10.37 -5.63 11.97
N MET A 245 10.35 -4.66 11.04
CA MET A 245 10.42 -3.24 11.38
C MET A 245 9.08 -2.72 11.93
N PRO A 246 9.08 -1.84 12.96
CA PRO A 246 7.86 -1.18 13.43
C PRO A 246 7.10 -0.42 12.34
N GLN A 247 7.83 0.10 11.35
CA GLN A 247 7.31 0.83 10.20
C GLN A 247 6.70 -0.09 9.13
N SER A 248 6.84 -1.42 9.24
CA SER A 248 6.45 -2.34 8.17
C SER A 248 4.97 -2.24 7.82
N LEU A 249 4.68 -1.97 6.55
CA LEU A 249 3.35 -2.17 5.96
C LEU A 249 3.25 -3.53 5.26
N GLY A 250 4.31 -4.34 5.26
CA GLY A 250 4.36 -5.61 4.54
C GLY A 250 4.72 -5.43 3.07
N VAL A 251 4.31 -6.39 2.24
CA VAL A 251 4.70 -6.49 0.84
C VAL A 251 3.50 -6.85 -0.02
N ILE A 252 3.34 -6.21 -1.17
CA ILE A 252 2.40 -6.66 -2.22
C ILE A 252 3.18 -7.27 -3.38
N GLY A 253 2.66 -8.34 -3.97
CA GLY A 253 3.33 -9.03 -5.05
C GLY A 253 2.52 -10.18 -5.60
N GLY A 254 3.12 -10.94 -6.50
CA GLY A 254 2.52 -12.13 -7.09
C GLY A 254 2.41 -12.06 -8.61
N LYS A 255 2.06 -13.20 -9.19
CA LYS A 255 1.92 -13.38 -10.64
C LYS A 255 0.67 -12.68 -11.18
N PRO A 256 0.58 -12.44 -12.50
CA PRO A 256 -0.66 -12.01 -13.12
C PRO A 256 -1.86 -12.83 -12.63
N ASN A 257 -2.89 -12.14 -12.14
CA ASN A 257 -4.12 -12.72 -11.60
C ASN A 257 -3.98 -13.57 -10.33
N SER A 258 -2.81 -13.58 -9.69
CA SER A 258 -2.50 -14.27 -8.42
C SER A 258 -1.69 -13.33 -7.51
N ALA A 259 -2.27 -12.18 -7.16
CA ALA A 259 -1.62 -11.18 -6.32
C ALA A 259 -2.03 -11.33 -4.86
N HIS A 260 -1.09 -11.17 -3.94
CA HIS A 260 -1.31 -11.31 -2.50
C HIS A 260 -0.74 -10.10 -1.73
N TYR A 261 -1.28 -9.87 -0.53
CA TYR A 261 -0.74 -8.91 0.42
C TYR A 261 -0.08 -9.67 1.57
N PHE A 262 1.25 -9.73 1.55
CA PHE A 262 2.06 -10.38 2.57
C PHE A 262 2.21 -9.45 3.76
N ILE A 263 1.86 -9.95 4.95
CA ILE A 263 1.81 -9.18 6.19
C ILE A 263 2.84 -9.65 7.22
N GLY A 264 3.54 -10.76 6.95
CA GLY A 264 4.38 -11.39 7.93
C GLY A 264 5.01 -12.69 7.47
N PHE A 265 5.66 -13.38 8.39
CA PHE A 265 6.23 -14.70 8.16
C PHE A 265 6.30 -15.54 9.45
N VAL A 266 6.44 -16.85 9.28
CA VAL A 266 6.78 -17.81 10.34
C VAL A 266 7.70 -18.88 9.74
N GLY A 267 8.90 -19.04 10.29
CA GLY A 267 9.92 -19.91 9.69
C GLY A 267 10.24 -19.50 8.25
N GLU A 268 10.00 -20.41 7.30
CA GLU A 268 10.19 -20.21 5.85
C GLU A 268 8.89 -19.94 5.09
N GLU A 269 7.79 -19.65 5.79
CA GLU A 269 6.50 -19.36 5.17
C GLU A 269 6.11 -17.88 5.34
N LEU A 270 5.63 -17.26 4.26
CA LEU A 270 4.99 -15.94 4.31
C LEU A 270 3.54 -16.08 4.72
N ILE A 271 3.06 -15.13 5.52
CA ILE A 271 1.65 -14.99 5.92
C ILE A 271 1.04 -13.89 5.07
N TYR A 272 -0.12 -14.15 4.44
CA TYR A 272 -0.75 -13.18 3.54
C TYR A 272 -2.27 -13.13 3.62
N LEU A 273 -2.82 -12.02 3.13
CA LEU A 273 -4.24 -11.83 2.84
C LEU A 273 -4.49 -12.00 1.34
N ASP A 274 -5.49 -12.81 1.02
CA ASP A 274 -5.80 -13.23 -0.35
C ASP A 274 -7.06 -12.51 -0.86
N PRO A 275 -7.00 -11.74 -1.96
CA PRO A 275 -8.16 -11.04 -2.51
C PRO A 275 -9.07 -11.90 -3.41
N HIS A 276 -8.70 -13.15 -3.72
CA HIS A 276 -9.35 -14.02 -4.72
C HIS A 276 -10.62 -14.68 -4.19
N THR A 277 -11.51 -13.87 -3.60
CA THR A 277 -12.89 -14.26 -3.39
C THR A 277 -13.89 -13.17 -3.75
N THR A 278 -14.97 -13.54 -4.45
CA THR A 278 -15.93 -12.56 -4.98
C THR A 278 -17.11 -12.36 -4.05
N GLN A 279 -17.08 -11.24 -3.33
CA GLN A 279 -18.14 -10.82 -2.41
C GLN A 279 -19.08 -9.79 -3.05
N PRO A 280 -20.35 -9.67 -2.63
CA PRO A 280 -21.22 -8.56 -3.06
C PRO A 280 -20.65 -7.21 -2.61
N ALA A 281 -20.83 -6.15 -3.42
CA ALA A 281 -20.54 -4.78 -2.99
C ALA A 281 -21.40 -4.40 -1.77
N VAL A 282 -20.81 -3.65 -0.83
CA VAL A 282 -21.48 -3.22 0.40
C VAL A 282 -21.95 -1.78 0.28
N GLU A 283 -23.20 -1.55 0.69
CA GLU A 283 -23.77 -0.22 0.81
C GLU A 283 -23.71 0.23 2.29
N PRO A 284 -23.23 1.45 2.59
CA PRO A 284 -23.31 2.03 3.93
C PRO A 284 -24.76 2.08 4.43
N SER A 285 -24.97 1.84 5.72
CA SER A 285 -26.28 1.94 6.35
C SER A 285 -26.67 3.40 6.63
N GLU A 286 -27.98 3.65 6.81
CA GLU A 286 -28.54 4.99 7.02
C GLU A 286 -27.98 5.71 8.27
N ASP A 287 -27.46 4.95 9.24
CA ASP A 287 -26.83 5.44 10.47
C ASP A 287 -25.34 5.80 10.29
N GLY A 288 -24.83 5.75 9.06
CA GLY A 288 -23.44 6.06 8.72
C GLY A 288 -22.45 4.94 9.05
N GLN A 289 -22.90 3.82 9.63
CA GLN A 289 -22.06 2.62 9.78
C GLN A 289 -21.96 1.87 8.44
N VAL A 290 -21.01 0.96 8.34
CA VAL A 290 -20.87 0.06 7.20
C VAL A 290 -20.84 -1.37 7.75
N PRO A 291 -21.65 -2.31 7.20
CA PRO A 291 -21.48 -3.73 7.50
C PRO A 291 -20.06 -4.20 7.14
N ASP A 292 -19.22 -4.36 8.15
CA ASP A 292 -17.76 -4.47 8.00
C ASP A 292 -17.24 -5.91 8.06
N ASP A 293 -18.07 -6.88 8.46
CA ASP A 293 -17.72 -8.31 8.54
C ASP A 293 -16.98 -8.85 7.30
N SER A 294 -17.36 -8.37 6.10
CA SER A 294 -16.78 -8.79 4.82
C SER A 294 -15.41 -8.17 4.49
N TYR A 295 -14.98 -7.19 5.28
CA TYR A 295 -13.71 -6.49 5.17
C TYR A 295 -12.69 -6.93 6.22
N HIS A 296 -12.98 -8.03 6.94
CA HIS A 296 -12.10 -8.63 7.92
C HIS A 296 -11.99 -10.13 7.63
N CYS A 297 -10.75 -10.60 7.43
CA CYS A 297 -10.47 -12.00 7.12
C CYS A 297 -10.69 -12.87 8.37
N GLN A 298 -11.71 -13.73 8.33
CA GLN A 298 -12.12 -14.58 9.46
C GLN A 298 -11.76 -16.06 9.30
N HIS A 299 -11.15 -16.44 8.17
CA HIS A 299 -10.59 -17.78 7.98
C HIS A 299 -9.15 -17.84 8.51
N PRO A 300 -8.58 -19.04 8.72
CA PRO A 300 -7.19 -19.17 9.10
C PRO A 300 -6.25 -18.42 8.12
N PRO A 301 -5.17 -17.78 8.61
CA PRO A 301 -4.25 -17.03 7.76
C PRO A 301 -3.64 -17.91 6.66
N CYS A 302 -3.63 -17.40 5.43
CA CYS A 302 -2.99 -18.09 4.32
C CYS A 302 -1.47 -18.05 4.49
N ARG A 303 -0.82 -19.18 4.17
CA ARG A 303 0.64 -19.36 4.21
C ARG A 303 1.15 -19.89 2.89
N MET A 304 2.38 -19.55 2.52
CA MET A 304 3.09 -20.14 1.38
C MET A 304 4.60 -20.10 1.63
N ASP A 305 5.35 -21.02 1.05
CA ASP A 305 6.81 -21.01 1.13
C ASP A 305 7.38 -19.74 0.49
N ILE A 306 8.36 -19.11 1.13
CA ILE A 306 8.99 -17.88 0.63
C ILE A 306 9.58 -18.08 -0.78
N CYS A 307 10.04 -19.28 -1.11
CA CYS A 307 10.63 -19.59 -2.41
C CYS A 307 9.59 -19.57 -3.55
N GLU A 308 8.30 -19.68 -3.24
CA GLU A 308 7.21 -19.61 -4.21
C GLU A 308 6.78 -18.16 -4.53
N LEU A 309 7.33 -17.18 -3.81
CA LEU A 309 7.06 -15.76 -4.03
C LEU A 309 7.52 -15.32 -5.43
N ASP A 310 6.63 -14.67 -6.17
CA ASP A 310 7.02 -14.03 -7.43
C ASP A 310 8.04 -12.91 -7.17
N PRO A 311 9.14 -12.83 -7.95
CA PRO A 311 10.17 -11.84 -7.71
C PRO A 311 9.73 -10.38 -7.93
N SER A 312 8.59 -10.10 -8.59
CA SER A 312 8.02 -8.75 -8.66
C SER A 312 7.19 -8.42 -7.42
N ILE A 313 7.70 -7.49 -6.61
CA ILE A 313 7.04 -7.06 -5.38
C ILE A 313 7.09 -5.54 -5.22
N ALA A 314 6.34 -5.01 -4.25
CA ALA A 314 6.60 -3.70 -3.66
C ALA A 314 6.55 -3.82 -2.14
N ALA A 315 7.66 -3.48 -1.48
CA ALA A 315 7.74 -3.40 -0.03
C ALA A 315 7.23 -2.04 0.46
N GLY A 316 6.45 -2.02 1.54
CA GLY A 316 5.86 -0.81 2.10
C GLY A 316 6.32 -0.50 3.51
N PHE A 317 6.51 0.77 3.80
CA PHE A 317 6.82 1.29 5.14
C PHE A 317 6.00 2.55 5.44
N PHE A 318 5.62 2.72 6.71
CA PHE A 318 4.90 3.88 7.20
C PHE A 318 5.68 4.58 8.30
N CYS A 319 5.96 5.86 8.09
CA CYS A 319 6.65 6.72 9.06
C CYS A 319 5.72 7.88 9.42
N LYS A 320 5.14 7.85 10.62
CA LYS A 320 4.18 8.86 11.06
C LYS A 320 4.87 10.18 11.38
N THR A 321 6.09 10.12 11.90
CA THR A 321 6.92 11.29 12.20
C THR A 321 8.27 11.21 11.47
N GLU A 322 9.01 12.31 11.52
CA GLU A 322 10.41 12.35 11.06
C GLU A 322 11.28 11.39 11.88
N ASP A 323 11.07 11.31 13.21
CA ASP A 323 11.77 10.34 14.08
C ASP A 323 11.53 8.88 13.65
N ASP A 324 10.30 8.55 13.21
CA ASP A 324 10.00 7.21 12.69
C ASP A 324 10.80 6.90 11.42
N PHE A 325 11.01 7.91 10.56
CA PHE A 325 11.78 7.80 9.33
C PHE A 325 13.28 7.71 9.61
N ASP A 326 13.80 8.45 10.59
CA ASP A 326 15.18 8.35 11.05
C ASP A 326 15.49 6.97 11.66
N ASP A 327 14.58 6.43 12.49
CA ASP A 327 14.67 5.07 13.02
C ASP A 327 14.66 4.03 11.89
N TRP A 328 13.79 4.20 10.89
CA TRP A 328 13.77 3.35 9.71
C TRP A 328 15.10 3.40 8.94
N CYS A 329 15.64 4.59 8.69
CA CYS A 329 16.94 4.78 8.04
C CYS A 329 18.08 4.10 8.82
N ALA A 330 18.08 4.24 10.15
CA ALA A 330 19.08 3.60 11.02
C ALA A 330 19.00 2.06 10.96
N ARG A 331 17.80 1.48 10.91
CA ARG A 331 17.57 0.04 10.75
C ARG A 331 18.08 -0.46 9.40
N ILE A 332 17.77 0.24 8.32
CA ILE A 332 18.24 -0.11 6.97
C ILE A 332 19.77 -0.08 6.89
N ARG A 333 20.42 0.99 7.37
CA ARG A 333 21.90 1.06 7.40
C ARG A 333 22.52 -0.08 8.20
N LYS A 334 21.89 -0.49 9.30
CA LYS A 334 22.34 -1.62 10.13
C LYS A 334 22.21 -2.96 9.39
N MET A 335 21.13 -3.16 8.63
CA MET A 335 20.90 -4.36 7.82
C MET A 335 21.91 -4.46 6.66
N SER A 336 22.22 -3.36 5.98
CA SER A 336 23.24 -3.37 4.92
C SER A 336 24.64 -3.72 5.42
N CYS A 337 24.89 -3.63 6.73
CA CYS A 337 26.17 -4.00 7.35
C CYS A 337 26.21 -5.44 7.89
N SER A 338 25.11 -6.19 7.93
CA SER A 338 25.13 -7.57 8.43
C SER A 338 25.81 -8.52 7.45
N ARG A 339 26.70 -9.38 7.96
CA ARG A 339 27.40 -10.38 7.15
C ARG A 339 26.43 -11.47 6.72
N GLY A 340 26.26 -11.65 5.40
CA GLY A 340 25.55 -12.80 4.81
C GLY A 340 24.23 -12.47 4.13
N SER A 341 23.71 -11.24 4.25
CA SER A 341 22.49 -10.77 3.59
C SER A 341 22.83 -9.77 2.48
N LEU A 342 22.24 -9.91 1.29
CA LEU A 342 22.34 -8.89 0.24
C LEU A 342 21.25 -7.84 0.43
N PRO A 343 21.57 -6.52 0.34
CA PRO A 343 20.55 -5.49 0.39
C PRO A 343 19.64 -5.58 -0.84
N MET A 344 18.33 -5.39 -0.64
CA MET A 344 17.36 -5.34 -1.74
C MET A 344 17.32 -3.95 -2.41
N PHE A 345 17.74 -2.92 -1.70
CA PHE A 345 17.80 -1.53 -2.14
C PHE A 345 18.87 -0.78 -1.37
N GLU A 346 19.33 0.34 -1.93
CA GLU A 346 20.30 1.24 -1.33
C GLU A 346 19.61 2.43 -0.67
N LEU A 347 20.21 2.94 0.41
CA LEU A 347 19.79 4.15 1.09
C LEU A 347 20.90 5.19 0.95
N VAL A 348 20.59 6.31 0.30
CA VAL A 348 21.56 7.38 0.02
C VAL A 348 21.07 8.69 0.63
N ASP A 349 22.01 9.50 1.14
CA ASP A 349 21.66 10.77 1.77
C ASP A 349 21.13 11.79 0.75
N SER A 350 21.82 11.91 -0.39
CA SER A 350 21.50 12.83 -1.49
C SER A 350 21.61 12.10 -2.84
N GLN A 351 20.88 12.56 -3.85
CA GLN A 351 20.93 11.95 -5.19
C GLN A 351 22.35 12.04 -5.78
N PRO A 352 22.94 10.93 -6.28
CA PRO A 352 24.24 10.96 -6.94
C PRO A 352 24.19 11.88 -8.17
N SER A 353 25.16 12.79 -8.29
CA SER A 353 25.20 13.80 -9.37
C SER A 353 25.29 13.22 -10.79
N HIS A 354 25.61 11.94 -10.93
CA HIS A 354 25.62 11.22 -12.22
C HIS A 354 24.27 10.58 -12.59
N LEU A 355 23.33 10.47 -11.65
CA LEU A 355 21.98 9.94 -11.85
C LEU A 355 20.93 11.05 -12.00
N ILE A 356 21.37 12.29 -12.26
CA ILE A 356 20.47 13.35 -12.73
C ILE A 356 20.01 12.94 -14.14
N SER A 357 19.01 12.06 -14.21
CA SER A 357 18.28 11.84 -15.45
C SER A 357 17.63 13.16 -15.82
N ALA A 358 17.83 13.56 -17.07
CA ALA A 358 17.45 14.88 -17.57
C ALA A 358 15.93 14.99 -17.81
N ASP A 359 15.10 14.75 -16.80
CA ASP A 359 13.63 14.83 -16.94
C ASP A 359 12.90 15.49 -15.75
N VAL A 360 13.60 16.22 -14.88
CA VAL A 360 12.97 17.17 -13.94
C VAL A 360 13.20 18.61 -14.42
N LEU A 361 12.79 18.90 -15.64
CA LEU A 361 12.44 20.27 -16.00
C LEU A 361 10.94 20.42 -15.76
N ASN A 362 10.61 21.24 -14.77
CA ASN A 362 9.27 21.77 -14.52
C ASN A 362 8.60 22.19 -15.84
N LEU A 363 7.76 21.33 -16.40
CA LEU A 363 6.90 21.65 -17.51
C LEU A 363 5.48 21.76 -16.99
N THR A 364 5.02 23.01 -16.88
CA THR A 364 3.60 23.36 -16.81
C THR A 364 2.88 22.74 -18.00
N PRO A 365 1.73 22.07 -17.80
CA PRO A 365 1.09 21.31 -18.86
C PRO A 365 0.38 22.24 -19.85
N ASP A 366 0.82 22.23 -21.11
CA ASP A 366 0.02 22.67 -22.26
C ASP A 366 -0.46 21.44 -23.04
N PHE A 367 -1.73 21.48 -23.45
CA PHE A 367 -2.60 20.35 -23.85
C PHE A 367 -2.27 19.66 -25.19
N SER A 368 -1.05 19.70 -25.73
CA SER A 368 -0.77 19.20 -27.10
C SER A 368 0.31 18.14 -27.28
N ASP A 369 0.92 17.61 -26.22
CA ASP A 369 2.09 16.71 -26.36
C ASP A 369 1.80 15.20 -26.18
N SER A 370 0.55 14.73 -26.39
CA SER A 370 0.21 13.30 -26.23
C SER A 370 0.96 12.37 -27.19
N ASP A 371 1.37 12.85 -28.37
CA ASP A 371 1.83 11.98 -29.44
C ASP A 371 3.34 11.66 -29.39
N ARG A 372 4.11 12.27 -28.48
CA ARG A 372 5.55 11.99 -28.31
C ARG A 372 5.86 11.02 -27.16
N LEU A 373 4.89 10.78 -26.26
CA LEU A 373 5.06 9.90 -25.10
C LEU A 373 4.80 8.41 -25.42
N GLU A 374 4.12 8.11 -26.53
CA GLU A 374 3.72 6.74 -26.91
C GLU A 374 4.87 5.81 -27.34
N ARG A 375 6.10 6.33 -27.56
CA ARG A 375 7.22 5.52 -28.09
C ARG A 375 8.23 5.01 -27.06
N PHE A 376 8.05 5.32 -25.78
CA PHE A 376 9.02 4.95 -24.73
C PHE A 376 8.56 3.88 -23.74
N PHE A 377 7.29 3.45 -23.78
CA PHE A 377 6.72 2.57 -22.74
C PHE A 377 6.16 1.24 -23.26
N ASP A 378 6.69 0.72 -24.36
CA ASP A 378 6.20 -0.53 -24.99
C ASP A 378 7.14 -1.74 -24.83
N SER A 379 7.98 -1.76 -23.79
CA SER A 379 8.70 -2.97 -23.35
C SER A 379 8.56 -3.17 -21.85
N GLU A 380 7.55 -3.95 -21.44
CA GLU A 380 7.31 -4.38 -20.06
C GLU A 380 8.41 -5.30 -19.47
N ASP A 381 9.59 -5.39 -20.10
CA ASP A 381 10.69 -6.31 -19.75
C ASP A 381 12.12 -5.70 -19.83
N GLU A 382 12.31 -4.41 -20.15
CA GLU A 382 13.68 -3.87 -20.40
C GLU A 382 14.17 -2.73 -19.48
N GLU A 383 13.45 -2.33 -18.44
CA GLU A 383 13.89 -1.26 -17.54
C GLU A 383 14.02 -1.70 -16.08
N PHE A 384 14.72 -2.83 -15.87
CA PHE A 384 15.28 -3.15 -14.56
C PHE A 384 16.79 -3.24 -14.70
N GLU A 385 17.53 -2.40 -13.96
CA GLU A 385 18.95 -2.65 -13.73
C GLU A 385 19.08 -3.96 -12.96
N ILE A 386 19.48 -5.02 -13.67
CA ILE A 386 19.89 -6.27 -13.05
C ILE A 386 21.19 -5.96 -12.29
N LEU A 387 21.15 -6.04 -10.96
CA LEU A 387 22.36 -6.05 -10.15
C LEU A 387 23.19 -7.29 -10.52
N SER A 388 24.12 -7.12 -11.46
CA SER A 388 25.11 -8.14 -11.80
C SER A 388 26.12 -8.24 -10.66
N LEU A 389 26.28 -9.46 -10.14
CA LEU A 389 27.22 -9.92 -9.11
C LEU A 389 28.61 -9.27 -9.13
#